data_AF-A0A9P0BSJ5-F1
#
_entry.id   AF-A0A9P0BSJ5-F1
#
_cell.length_a   1.000
_cell.length_b   1.000
_cell.length_c   1.000
_cell.angle_alpha   90.00
_cell.angle_beta   90.00
_cell.angle_gamma   90.00
#
_symmetry.space_group_name_H-M   'P 1'
#
loop_
_entity.id
_entity.type
_entity.pdbx_description
1 polymer ?
#
loop_
_entity_poly.entity_id
_entity_poly.type
_entity_poly.pdbx_seq_one_letter_code
_entity_poly.pdbx_strand_id
1 'polypeptide(L)'
;MALISELIGNFGRYHWWLCFIVFLSKFGVAFHQMAIIFLAPPAHYTCPRTGSCCDNPVFDKSIFTRTIVTEWNLICKNSWLKDFTQMVFQFGVLAGSLMFGVASDKCVLLHV
;
A
#
# COMPACT_ATOMS: atom_id res chain seq x y z
N MET A 1 27.15 7.53 27.84
CA MET A 1 26.60 8.20 26.64
C MET A 1 27.59 8.27 25.47
N ALA A 2 28.91 8.37 25.69
CA ALA A 2 29.90 8.39 24.60
C ALA A 2 30.03 7.06 23.81
N LEU A 3 29.96 5.90 24.50
CA LEU A 3 30.10 4.57 23.88
C LEU A 3 29.03 4.28 22.79
N ILE A 4 27.81 4.80 22.97
CA ILE A 4 26.70 4.57 22.03
C ILE A 4 26.91 5.38 20.75
N SER A 5 27.38 6.62 20.85
CA SER A 5 27.68 7.48 19.71
C SER A 5 28.87 6.99 18.88
N GLU A 6 29.80 6.27 19.50
CA GLU A 6 30.97 5.69 18.84
C GLU A 6 30.62 4.41 18.06
N LEU A 7 29.71 3.58 18.59
CA LEU A 7 29.20 2.37 17.93
C LEU A 7 28.22 2.67 16.78
N ILE A 8 27.40 3.70 16.90
CA ILE A 8 26.42 4.10 15.86
C ILE A 8 27.06 4.93 14.74
N GLY A 9 28.26 5.47 14.97
CA GLY A 9 28.89 6.40 14.05
C GLY A 9 28.16 7.75 14.02
N ASN A 10 28.92 8.84 13.90
CA ASN A 10 28.32 10.17 13.87
C ASN A 10 27.52 10.36 12.56
N PHE A 11 26.26 10.82 12.64
CA PHE A 11 25.40 11.11 11.49
C PHE A 11 25.94 12.31 10.69
N GLY A 12 26.95 12.06 9.86
CA GLY A 12 27.59 13.06 9.00
C GLY A 12 26.71 13.49 7.83
N ARG A 13 27.21 14.46 7.06
CA ARG A 13 26.54 15.05 5.89
C ARG A 13 26.12 14.01 4.83
N TYR A 14 26.90 12.95 4.69
CA TYR A 14 26.61 11.85 3.76
C TYR A 14 25.37 11.04 4.17
N HIS A 15 25.19 10.77 5.47
CA HIS A 15 24.00 10.08 5.97
C HIS A 15 22.72 10.88 5.68
N TRP A 16 22.77 12.21 5.83
CA TRP A 16 21.65 13.08 5.48
C TRP A 16 21.29 13.02 3.99
N TRP A 17 22.30 12.99 3.11
CA TRP A 17 22.09 12.87 1.67
C TRP A 17 21.51 11.50 1.28
N LEU A 18 22.00 10.42 1.90
CA LEU A 18 21.41 9.08 1.75
C LEU A 18 19.96 9.03 2.23
N CYS A 19 19.66 9.59 3.41
CA CYS A 19 18.30 9.69 3.92
C CYS A 19 17.40 10.42 2.93
N PHE A 20 17.86 11.53 2.36
CA PHE A 20 17.11 12.27 1.35
C PHE A 20 16.80 11.44 0.11
N ILE A 21 17.79 10.72 -0.43
CA ILE A 21 17.59 9.84 -1.60
C ILE A 21 16.60 8.72 -1.30
N VAL A 22 16.73 8.08 -0.13
CA VAL A 22 15.81 7.03 0.30
C VAL A 22 14.39 7.61 0.43
N PHE A 23 14.23 8.80 1.02
CA PHE A 23 12.94 9.49 1.10
C PHE A 23 12.34 9.77 -0.28
N LEU A 24 13.15 10.24 -1.23
CA LEU A 24 12.70 10.48 -2.59
C LEU A 24 12.21 9.20 -3.27
N SER A 25 12.90 8.06 -3.04
CA SER A 25 12.46 6.76 -3.54
C SER A 25 11.12 6.32 -2.93
N LYS A 26 10.91 6.61 -1.64
CA LYS A 26 9.68 6.26 -0.91
C LYS A 26 8.49 7.10 -1.33
N PHE A 27 8.72 8.32 -1.81
CA PHE A 27 7.68 9.18 -2.37
C PHE A 27 6.96 8.54 -3.56
N GLY A 28 7.71 7.88 -4.46
CA GLY A 28 7.12 7.11 -5.56
C GLY A 28 6.28 5.93 -5.08
N VAL A 29 6.77 5.21 -4.06
CA VAL A 29 6.02 4.10 -3.44
C VAL A 29 4.73 4.60 -2.78
N ALA A 30 4.75 5.77 -2.15
CA ALA A 30 3.57 6.36 -1.52
C ALA A 30 2.46 6.66 -2.55
N PHE A 31 2.81 7.18 -3.73
CA PHE A 31 1.81 7.37 -4.79
C PHE A 31 1.18 6.06 -5.27
N HIS A 32 1.99 5.00 -5.40
CA HIS A 32 1.44 3.68 -5.70
C HIS A 32 0.52 3.15 -4.61
N GLN A 33 0.84 3.40 -3.34
CA GLN A 33 -0.04 3.04 -2.23
C GLN A 33 -1.36 3.83 -2.23
N MET A 34 -1.36 5.10 -2.66
CA MET A 34 -2.58 5.92 -2.72
C MET A 34 -3.45 5.64 -3.94
N ALA A 35 -2.92 5.00 -4.99
CA ALA A 35 -3.66 4.69 -6.21
C ALA A 35 -4.95 3.89 -5.91
N ILE A 36 -4.95 3.04 -4.88
CA ILE A 36 -6.12 2.22 -4.52
C ILE A 36 -7.37 3.07 -4.18
N ILE A 37 -7.18 4.28 -3.67
CA ILE A 37 -8.28 5.22 -3.36
C ILE A 37 -9.02 5.61 -4.64
N PHE A 38 -8.28 5.80 -5.73
CA PHE A 38 -8.83 6.15 -7.04
C PHE A 38 -9.39 4.95 -7.81
N LEU A 39 -8.87 3.74 -7.54
CA LEU A 39 -9.36 2.50 -8.14
C LEU A 39 -10.66 1.98 -7.51
N ALA A 40 -10.81 2.16 -6.19
CA ALA A 40 -11.96 1.69 -5.41
C ALA A 40 -12.68 2.81 -4.63
N PRO A 41 -13.11 3.91 -5.30
CA PRO A 41 -13.87 4.95 -4.62
C PRO A 41 -15.24 4.42 -4.16
N PRO A 42 -15.86 5.05 -3.15
CA PRO A 42 -17.24 4.73 -2.80
C PRO A 42 -18.14 5.04 -4.00
N ALA A 43 -18.72 4.00 -4.60
CA ALA A 43 -19.62 4.13 -5.73
C ALA A 43 -21.06 4.31 -5.23
N HIS A 44 -21.78 5.28 -5.80
CA HIS A 44 -23.22 5.39 -5.61
C HIS A 44 -23.94 4.43 -6.57
N TYR A 45 -24.87 3.63 -6.05
CA TYR A 45 -25.59 2.64 -6.82
C TYR A 45 -27.06 2.56 -6.40
N THR A 46 -27.91 2.24 -7.37
CA THR A 46 -29.35 2.05 -7.17
C THR A 46 -29.73 0.65 -7.59
N CYS A 47 -30.52 -0.04 -6.76
CA CYS A 47 -31.03 -1.36 -7.07
C CYS A 47 -32.43 -1.28 -7.70
N PRO A 48 -32.67 -1.94 -8.86
CA PRO A 48 -33.97 -1.93 -9.53
C PRO A 48 -35.03 -2.82 -8.84
N ARG A 49 -34.62 -3.71 -7.93
CA ARG A 49 -35.53 -4.50 -7.07
C ARG A 49 -35.43 -4.00 -5.63
N THR A 50 -36.53 -4.09 -4.88
CA THR A 50 -36.65 -3.65 -3.47
C THR A 50 -35.60 -4.31 -2.58
N GLY A 51 -34.53 -3.59 -2.28
CA GLY A 51 -33.44 -4.02 -1.41
C GLY A 51 -32.22 -3.11 -1.53
N SER A 52 -31.41 -3.01 -0.48
CA SER A 52 -30.12 -2.29 -0.49
C SER A 52 -29.00 -3.06 -1.18
N CYS A 53 -29.18 -4.36 -1.43
CA CYS A 53 -28.22 -5.25 -2.06
C CYS A 53 -28.87 -6.01 -3.21
N CYS A 54 -28.25 -5.97 -4.39
CA CYS A 54 -28.74 -6.66 -5.57
C CYS A 54 -27.57 -7.18 -6.42
N ASP A 55 -27.81 -8.27 -7.17
CA ASP A 55 -26.79 -8.86 -8.04
C ASP A 55 -26.49 -8.01 -9.28
N ASN A 56 -27.45 -7.18 -9.70
CA ASN A 56 -27.34 -6.28 -10.86
C ASN A 56 -27.65 -4.83 -10.47
N PRO A 57 -26.75 -4.14 -9.75
CA PRO A 57 -26.90 -2.73 -9.40
C PRO A 57 -26.68 -1.82 -10.60
N VAL A 58 -27.39 -0.70 -10.64
CA VAL A 58 -27.15 0.40 -11.58
C VAL A 58 -26.23 1.42 -10.90
N PHE A 59 -24.97 1.47 -11.34
CA PHE A 59 -23.98 2.41 -10.82
C PHE A 59 -24.07 3.78 -11.50
N ASP A 60 -23.90 4.85 -10.73
CA ASP A 60 -23.72 6.20 -11.25
C ASP A 60 -22.31 6.34 -11.84
N LYS A 61 -22.24 6.70 -13.13
CA LYS A 61 -20.99 6.81 -13.92
C LYS A 61 -20.64 8.25 -14.28
N SER A 62 -21.23 9.24 -13.60
CA SER A 62 -21.00 10.67 -13.87
C SER A 62 -19.55 11.11 -13.68
N ILE A 63 -18.85 10.55 -12.68
CA ILE A 63 -17.45 10.90 -12.37
C ILE A 63 -16.47 9.87 -12.93
N PHE A 64 -16.73 8.58 -12.68
CA PHE A 64 -15.87 7.47 -13.08
C PHE A 64 -16.64 6.47 -13.93
N THR A 65 -16.23 6.29 -15.19
CA THR A 65 -16.90 5.37 -16.13
C THR A 65 -16.72 3.90 -15.75
N ARG A 66 -15.53 3.55 -15.24
CA ARG A 66 -15.16 2.18 -14.82
C ARG A 66 -14.24 2.25 -13.61
N THR A 67 -14.58 1.49 -12.58
CA THR A 67 -13.77 1.29 -11.37
C THR A 67 -13.77 -0.20 -11.01
N ILE A 68 -12.87 -0.62 -10.12
CA ILE A 68 -12.83 -2.02 -9.69
C ILE A 68 -14.14 -2.43 -9.01
N VAL A 69 -14.79 -1.49 -8.31
CA VAL A 69 -16.07 -1.71 -7.61
C VAL A 69 -17.20 -1.97 -8.61
N THR A 70 -17.28 -1.19 -9.69
CA THR A 70 -18.34 -1.31 -10.69
C THR A 70 -18.17 -2.51 -11.62
N GLU A 71 -16.92 -2.90 -11.91
CA GLU A 71 -16.64 -4.01 -12.84
C GLU A 71 -16.84 -5.37 -12.16
N TRP A 72 -16.47 -5.49 -10.88
CA TRP A 72 -16.51 -6.76 -10.13
C TRP A 72 -17.67 -6.85 -9.14
N ASN A 73 -18.58 -5.87 -9.13
CA ASN A 73 -19.71 -5.77 -8.21
C ASN A 73 -19.30 -5.99 -6.73
N LEU A 74 -18.35 -5.18 -6.26
CA LEU A 74 -17.77 -5.27 -4.90
C LEU A 74 -18.66 -4.58 -3.84
N ILE A 75 -19.98 -4.75 -3.91
CA ILE A 75 -20.94 -4.20 -2.95
C ILE A 75 -21.37 -5.26 -1.92
N CYS A 76 -21.98 -4.82 -0.82
CA CYS A 76 -22.61 -5.70 0.18
C CYS A 76 -21.67 -6.82 0.65
N LYS A 77 -21.98 -8.09 0.33
CA LYS A 77 -21.21 -9.27 0.71
C LYS A 77 -19.77 -9.25 0.18
N ASN A 78 -19.51 -8.55 -0.93
CA ASN A 78 -18.20 -8.49 -1.56
C ASN A 78 -17.42 -7.22 -1.22
N SER A 79 -17.98 -6.33 -0.38
CA SER A 79 -17.31 -5.07 -0.01
C SER A 79 -15.99 -5.25 0.74
N TRP A 80 -15.81 -6.37 1.46
CA TRP A 80 -14.57 -6.68 2.19
C TRP A 80 -13.38 -7.00 1.26
N LEU A 81 -13.62 -7.37 0.00
CA LEU A 81 -12.55 -7.76 -0.93
C LEU A 81 -11.57 -6.60 -1.21
N LYS A 82 -12.06 -5.35 -1.15
CA LYS A 82 -11.22 -4.15 -1.29
C LYS A 82 -10.20 -4.06 -0.14
N ASP A 83 -10.67 -4.32 1.08
CA ASP A 83 -9.86 -4.23 2.29
C ASP A 83 -8.91 -5.44 2.38
N PHE A 84 -9.35 -6.61 1.93
CA PHE A 84 -8.51 -7.80 1.80
C PHE A 84 -7.34 -7.58 0.83
N THR A 85 -7.60 -6.99 -0.34
CA THR A 85 -6.56 -6.67 -1.33
C THR A 85 -5.50 -5.74 -0.74
N GLN A 86 -5.93 -4.70 -0.03
CA GLN A 86 -5.01 -3.79 0.66
C GLN A 86 -4.19 -4.51 1.74
N MET A 87 -4.83 -5.40 2.51
CA MET A 87 -4.16 -6.18 3.54
C MET A 87 -3.08 -7.10 2.96
N VAL A 88 -3.40 -7.83 1.88
CA VAL A 88 -2.45 -8.70 1.17
C VAL A 88 -1.27 -7.88 0.61
N PHE A 89 -1.54 -6.70 0.05
CA PHE A 89 -0.48 -5.81 -0.44
C PHE A 89 0.48 -5.41 0.70
N GLN A 90 -0.05 -4.93 1.84
CA GLN A 90 0.78 -4.52 2.98
C GLN A 90 1.52 -5.69 3.64
N PHE A 91 0.90 -6.87 3.67
CA PHE A 91 1.56 -8.09 4.12
C PHE A 91 2.74 -8.44 3.21
N GLY A 92 2.60 -8.30 1.88
CA GLY A 92 3.70 -8.46 0.93
C GLY A 92 4.85 -7.49 1.18
N VAL A 93 4.54 -6.22 1.50
CA VAL A 93 5.56 -5.22 1.88
C VAL A 93 6.31 -5.64 3.16
N LEU A 94 5.59 -6.14 4.17
CA LEU A 94 6.18 -6.64 5.42
C LEU A 94 7.06 -7.87 5.19
N ALA A 95 6.57 -8.85 4.45
CA ALA A 95 7.33 -10.06 4.16
C ALA A 95 8.62 -9.72 3.39
N GLY A 96 8.52 -8.84 2.40
CA GLY A 96 9.67 -8.33 1.66
C GLY A 96 10.68 -7.63 2.58
N SER A 97 10.23 -6.72 3.46
CA SER A 97 11.14 -6.01 4.36
C SER A 97 11.87 -6.94 5.32
N LEU A 98 11.19 -7.96 5.86
CA LEU A 98 11.82 -8.97 6.71
C LEU A 98 12.85 -9.81 5.95
N MET A 99 12.51 -10.27 4.74
CA MET A 99 13.42 -11.05 3.90
C MET A 99 14.68 -10.27 3.54
N PHE A 100 14.53 -9.03 3.06
CA PHE A 100 15.66 -8.18 2.69
C PHE A 100 16.48 -7.72 3.89
N GLY A 101 15.84 -7.51 5.05
CA GLY A 101 16.55 -7.21 6.30
C GLY A 101 17.44 -8.36 6.76
N VAL A 102 16.89 -9.58 6.79
CA VAL A 102 17.70 -10.77 7.13
C VAL A 102 18.80 -11.01 6.09
N ALA A 103 18.52 -10.78 4.81
CA ALA A 103 19.53 -10.89 3.77
C ALA A 103 20.65 -9.85 3.93
N SER A 104 20.35 -8.60 4.27
CA SER A 104 21.38 -7.58 4.49
C SER A 104 22.28 -7.93 5.67
N ASP A 105 21.69 -8.40 6.77
CA ASP A 105 22.44 -8.76 7.96
C ASP A 105 23.36 -9.95 7.69
N LYS A 106 22.85 -10.99 7.01
CA LYS A 106 23.62 -12.20 6.69
C LYS A 106 24.66 -11.98 5.59
N CYS A 107 24.38 -11.13 4.61
CA CYS A 107 25.32 -10.81 3.54
C CYS A 107 26.51 -9.99 4.09
N VAL A 108 26.26 -9.09 5.04
CA VAL A 108 27.31 -8.38 5.79
C VAL A 108 28.12 -9.35 6.66
N LEU A 109 27.46 -10.33 7.31
CA LEU A 109 28.12 -11.33 8.17
C LEU A 109 28.96 -12.37 7.41
N LEU A 110 28.66 -12.63 6.14
CA LEU A 110 29.43 -13.54 5.27
C LEU A 110 30.67 -12.88 4.64
N HIS A 111 30.77 -11.55 4.74
CA HIS A 111 31.83 -10.76 4.09
C HIS A 111 32.83 -10.12 5.09
N VAL A 112 32.67 -10.42 6.40
CA VAL A 112 33.59 -10.13 7.51
C VAL A 112 34.21 -11.43 7.97
#